data_AF-A0A014NJ29-F1
#
_entry.id   AF-A0A014NJ29-F1
#
_cell.length_a   1.000
_cell.length_b   1.000
_cell.length_c   1.000
_cell.angle_alpha   90.00
_cell.angle_beta   90.00
_cell.angle_gamma   90.00
#
_symmetry.space_group_name_H-M   'P 1'
#
loop_
_entity.id
_entity.type
_entity.pdbx_description
1 polymer ?
#
loop_
_entity_poly.entity_id
_entity_poly.type
_entity_poly.pdbx_seq_one_letter_code
_entity_poly.pdbx_strand_id
1 'polypeptide(L)'
;MNLAQRATPAHLQTGNQSVLNHYGRYIPDNSPCFNARAEIAHDLPANVQGRWVPDKLLVKLDNNIAMQTPPADVAAHEFVHCYTHPEFRDRINNNNNNPSWQAMNEGMTTHLTEKIPSTGKFWHFGKDAYHGFKLPSGRSWPQAAQDVEKKVGEDTLLRAFFSGDDDAIRKVSTAAAQVYPQAASQQTESQIWLAGQLRGAQHLAECYAGALLVAGQSLPESWTRNMLPVFSYNEITHHQASQIKQQALESKQRMGDVFDAAFFAADLKTQKTALGMLREDLLMHWKPVLS
;
A
#
# COMPACT_ATOMS: atom_id res chain seq x y z
N MET A 1 -5.45 -33.28 13.80
CA MET A 1 -4.71 -32.95 15.03
C MET A 1 -3.82 -31.76 14.67
N ASN A 2 -4.17 -30.54 15.09
CA ASN A 2 -3.33 -29.37 14.82
C ASN A 2 -2.29 -29.28 15.94
N LEU A 3 -1.02 -29.51 15.60
CA LEU A 3 0.08 -29.40 16.54
C LEU A 3 0.45 -27.91 16.69
N ALA A 4 0.60 -27.46 17.93
CA ALA A 4 0.99 -26.10 18.29
C ALA A 4 2.19 -26.12 19.25
N GLN A 5 2.98 -25.07 19.20
CA GLN A 5 4.12 -24.83 20.10
C GLN A 5 3.83 -23.63 21.00
N ARG A 6 4.30 -23.70 22.25
CA ARG A 6 4.05 -22.63 23.23
C ARG A 6 4.96 -21.44 22.96
N ALA A 7 4.37 -20.26 22.86
CA ALA A 7 5.13 -19.03 22.84
C ALA A 7 5.66 -18.70 24.26
N THR A 8 6.78 -17.97 24.32
CA THR A 8 7.44 -17.59 25.56
C THR A 8 7.97 -16.15 25.45
N PRO A 9 8.23 -15.46 26.58
CA PRO A 9 8.85 -14.13 26.55
C PRO A 9 10.19 -14.09 25.79
N ALA A 10 10.95 -15.18 25.80
CA ALA A 10 12.22 -15.27 25.04
C ALA A 10 11.99 -15.19 23.52
N HIS A 11 10.87 -15.71 23.01
CA HIS A 11 10.52 -15.58 21.60
C HIS A 11 10.23 -14.12 21.21
N LEU A 12 9.53 -13.38 22.08
CA LEU A 12 9.30 -11.94 21.88
C LEU A 12 10.62 -11.15 21.85
N GLN A 13 11.50 -11.40 22.82
CA GLN A 13 12.81 -10.76 22.88
C GLN A 13 13.64 -11.09 21.62
N THR A 14 13.63 -12.35 21.20
CA THR A 14 14.37 -12.80 20.01
C THR A 14 13.83 -12.14 18.74
N GLY A 15 12.51 -12.10 18.56
CA GLY A 15 11.89 -11.43 17.42
C GLY A 15 12.26 -9.95 17.33
N ASN A 16 12.15 -9.21 18.44
CA ASN A 16 12.54 -7.80 18.51
C ASN A 16 14.03 -7.61 18.15
N GLN A 17 14.92 -8.38 18.78
CA GLN A 17 16.35 -8.26 18.55
C GLN A 17 16.74 -8.58 17.10
N SER A 18 16.08 -9.55 16.46
CA SER A 18 16.32 -9.86 15.06
C SER A 18 15.94 -8.70 14.13
N VAL A 19 14.82 -8.01 14.40
CA VAL A 19 14.42 -6.80 13.66
C VAL A 19 15.44 -5.69 13.86
N LEU A 20 15.84 -5.40 15.09
CA LEU A 20 16.84 -4.36 15.39
C LEU A 20 18.21 -4.66 14.79
N ASN A 21 18.66 -5.91 14.84
CA ASN A 21 19.93 -6.31 14.23
C ASN A 21 19.92 -6.14 12.71
N HIS A 22 18.78 -6.39 12.06
CA HIS A 22 18.69 -6.38 10.61
C HIS A 22 18.36 -4.98 10.04
N TYR A 23 17.45 -4.24 10.69
CA TYR A 23 16.92 -2.98 10.22
C TYR A 23 17.23 -1.77 11.11
N GLY A 24 17.87 -1.96 12.27
CA GLY A 24 18.09 -0.92 13.28
C GLY A 24 18.71 0.37 12.75
N ARG A 25 19.59 0.31 11.74
CA ARG A 25 20.20 1.50 11.12
C ARG A 25 19.20 2.44 10.43
N TYR A 26 18.01 1.95 10.10
CA TYR A 26 16.93 2.73 9.49
C TYR A 26 15.87 3.19 10.49
N ILE A 27 15.91 2.69 11.72
CA ILE A 27 14.92 3.00 12.76
C ILE A 27 15.44 4.21 13.55
N PRO A 28 14.70 5.34 13.58
CA PRO A 28 15.10 6.50 14.37
C PRO A 28 15.15 6.19 15.87
N ASP A 29 16.12 6.75 16.59
CA ASP A 29 16.29 6.55 18.05
C ASP A 29 15.06 6.95 18.89
N ASN A 30 14.19 7.82 18.34
CA ASN A 30 12.96 8.25 18.96
C ASN A 30 11.73 7.41 18.57
N SER A 31 11.92 6.24 17.94
CA SER A 31 10.82 5.35 17.59
C SER A 31 10.02 4.97 18.85
N PRO A 32 8.68 5.16 18.88
CA PRO A 32 7.86 4.81 20.03
C PRO A 32 7.88 3.31 20.32
N CYS A 33 8.23 2.48 19.33
CA CYS A 33 8.33 1.03 19.46
C CYS A 33 9.42 0.60 20.46
N PHE A 34 10.46 1.40 20.69
CA PHE A 34 11.46 1.10 21.74
C PHE A 34 10.86 1.03 23.14
N ASN A 35 9.72 1.70 23.36
CA ASN A 35 8.98 1.69 24.62
C ASN A 35 7.71 0.81 24.54
N ALA A 36 7.53 0.06 23.45
CA ALA A 36 6.39 -0.82 23.31
C ALA A 36 6.49 -1.99 24.29
N ARG A 37 5.36 -2.31 24.92
CA ARG A 37 5.21 -3.55 25.69
C ARG A 37 5.09 -4.73 24.74
N ALA A 38 5.56 -5.89 25.19
CA ALA A 38 5.36 -7.14 24.49
C ALA A 38 4.84 -8.20 25.48
N GLU A 39 3.78 -8.93 25.12
CA GLU A 39 3.17 -9.93 26.00
C GLU A 39 2.70 -11.18 25.25
N ILE A 40 2.68 -12.30 25.97
CA ILE A 40 2.00 -13.51 25.51
C ILE A 40 0.51 -13.34 25.80
N ALA A 41 -0.30 -13.46 24.75
CA ALA A 41 -1.73 -13.28 24.80
C ALA A 41 -2.46 -14.63 24.80
N HIS A 42 -3.58 -14.69 25.50
CA HIS A 42 -4.49 -15.83 25.55
C HIS A 42 -5.85 -15.52 24.93
N ASP A 43 -6.01 -14.30 24.41
CA ASP A 43 -7.26 -13.68 24.00
C ASP A 43 -7.24 -13.23 22.52
N LEU A 44 -6.27 -13.70 21.73
CA LEU A 44 -6.22 -13.37 20.31
C LEU A 44 -7.34 -14.11 19.54
N PRO A 45 -7.91 -13.48 18.50
CA PRO A 45 -8.91 -14.15 17.66
C PRO A 45 -8.36 -15.45 17.04
N ALA A 46 -9.27 -16.39 16.74
CA ALA A 46 -8.89 -17.62 16.05
C ALA A 46 -8.13 -17.31 14.75
N ASN A 47 -7.02 -18.03 14.52
CA ASN A 47 -6.09 -17.87 13.39
C ASN A 47 -5.24 -16.58 13.40
N VAL A 48 -5.23 -15.81 14.48
CA VAL A 48 -4.32 -14.67 14.68
C VAL A 48 -3.20 -15.11 15.61
N GLN A 49 -1.98 -15.24 15.07
CA GLN A 49 -0.82 -15.71 15.83
C GLN A 49 -0.03 -14.57 16.49
N GLY A 50 -0.13 -13.36 15.96
CA GLY A 50 0.49 -12.15 16.48
C GLY A 50 -0.40 -10.94 16.23
N ARG A 51 -0.18 -9.86 16.99
CA ARG A 51 -0.83 -8.57 16.74
C ARG A 51 -0.04 -7.41 17.32
N TRP A 52 0.27 -6.43 16.49
CA TRP A 52 0.60 -5.07 16.90
C TRP A 52 -0.67 -4.27 17.22
N VAL A 53 -0.70 -3.61 18.37
CA VAL A 53 -1.78 -2.71 18.81
C VAL A 53 -1.22 -1.28 18.97
N PRO A 54 -1.27 -0.45 17.92
CA PRO A 54 -0.63 0.87 17.89
C PRO A 54 -1.02 1.77 19.08
N ASP A 55 -2.32 1.89 19.36
CA ASP A 55 -2.84 2.82 20.38
C ASP A 55 -2.42 2.47 21.80
N LYS A 56 -2.00 1.21 22.03
CA LYS A 56 -1.54 0.72 23.34
C LYS A 56 -0.04 0.53 23.40
N LEU A 57 0.67 0.80 22.30
CA LEU A 57 2.07 0.44 22.10
C LEU A 57 2.36 -0.99 22.58
N LEU A 58 1.57 -1.95 22.08
CA LEU A 58 1.59 -3.33 22.56
C LEU A 58 1.72 -4.34 21.42
N VAL A 59 2.77 -5.16 21.48
CA VAL A 59 2.93 -6.37 20.66
C VAL A 59 2.38 -7.57 21.44
N LYS A 60 1.43 -8.28 20.84
CA LYS A 60 0.87 -9.52 21.37
C LYS A 60 1.33 -10.70 20.53
N LEU A 61 1.66 -11.80 21.20
CA LEU A 61 1.95 -13.08 20.55
C LEU A 61 1.04 -14.15 21.16
N ASP A 62 0.37 -14.95 20.32
CA ASP A 62 -0.54 -16.00 20.81
C ASP A 62 0.23 -17.04 21.64
N ASN A 63 -0.40 -17.54 22.70
CA ASN A 63 0.22 -18.53 23.57
C ASN A 63 0.48 -19.88 22.85
N ASN A 64 -0.24 -20.19 21.78
CA ASN A 64 -0.17 -21.42 21.00
C ASN A 64 0.00 -21.11 19.51
N ILE A 65 1.25 -21.07 19.06
CA ILE A 65 1.62 -20.82 17.67
C ILE A 65 1.57 -22.14 16.90
N ALA A 66 1.15 -22.11 15.64
CA ALA A 66 1.15 -23.28 14.77
C ALA A 66 2.57 -23.88 14.68
N MET A 67 2.71 -25.19 14.78
CA MET A 67 4.03 -25.86 14.86
C MET A 67 4.94 -25.57 13.65
N GLN A 68 4.37 -25.18 12.51
CA GLN A 68 5.09 -24.89 11.28
C GLN A 68 5.70 -23.48 11.21
N THR A 69 5.39 -22.61 12.18
CA THR A 69 5.87 -21.23 12.22
C THR A 69 6.63 -20.99 13.53
N PRO A 70 7.93 -20.67 13.50
CA PRO A 70 8.68 -20.35 14.71
C PRO A 70 8.06 -19.14 15.44
N PRO A 71 7.81 -19.20 16.77
CA PRO A 71 7.13 -18.10 17.47
C PRO A 71 7.90 -16.78 17.44
N ALA A 72 9.23 -16.84 17.38
CA ALA A 72 10.07 -15.65 17.26
C ALA A 72 9.97 -15.00 15.87
N ASP A 73 9.66 -15.76 14.82
CA ASP A 73 9.44 -15.22 13.47
C ASP A 73 8.08 -14.50 13.41
N VAL A 74 7.05 -15.04 14.08
CA VAL A 74 5.76 -14.33 14.28
C VAL A 74 5.99 -13.04 15.08
N ALA A 75 6.77 -13.10 16.15
CA ALA A 75 7.11 -11.89 16.91
C ALA A 75 7.85 -10.86 16.05
N ALA A 76 8.80 -11.30 15.21
CA ALA A 76 9.52 -10.41 14.30
C ALA A 76 8.56 -9.70 13.33
N HIS A 77 7.55 -10.39 12.78
CA HIS A 77 6.51 -9.77 11.94
C HIS A 77 5.79 -8.63 12.67
N GLU A 78 5.35 -8.87 13.91
CA GLU A 78 4.67 -7.83 14.70
C GLU A 78 5.62 -6.68 15.11
N PHE A 79 6.91 -6.97 15.31
CA PHE A 79 7.90 -5.92 15.55
C PHE A 79 8.22 -5.12 14.29
N VAL A 80 8.19 -5.71 13.10
CA VAL A 80 8.26 -4.95 11.84
C VAL A 80 7.09 -3.97 11.77
N HIS A 81 5.86 -4.40 12.05
CA HIS A 81 4.69 -3.51 12.18
C HIS A 81 4.89 -2.40 13.22
N CYS A 82 5.47 -2.74 14.37
CA CYS A 82 5.71 -1.81 15.47
C CYS A 82 6.74 -0.73 15.09
N TYR A 83 7.83 -1.10 14.42
CA TYR A 83 8.87 -0.17 13.97
C TYR A 83 8.52 0.58 12.68
N THR A 84 7.45 0.22 11.98
CA THR A 84 6.94 1.00 10.84
C THR A 84 6.75 2.46 11.27
N HIS A 85 7.38 3.39 10.55
CA HIS A 85 7.33 4.79 10.89
C HIS A 85 5.90 5.33 10.79
N PRO A 86 5.41 6.12 11.77
CA PRO A 86 4.07 6.69 11.74
C PRO A 86 3.77 7.46 10.45
N GLU A 87 4.69 8.28 9.95
CA GLU A 87 4.52 8.99 8.66
C GLU A 87 4.30 8.06 7.47
N PHE A 88 5.02 6.93 7.39
CA PHE A 88 4.80 5.95 6.32
C PHE A 88 3.42 5.33 6.45
N ARG A 89 3.09 4.84 7.65
CA ARG A 89 1.79 4.26 7.94
C ARG A 89 0.69 5.24 7.60
N ASP A 90 0.74 6.46 8.12
CA ASP A 90 -0.33 7.43 8.00
C ASP A 90 -0.51 7.90 6.56
N ARG A 91 0.57 8.10 5.79
CA ARG A 91 0.48 8.51 4.37
C ARG A 91 -0.05 7.41 3.46
N ILE A 92 0.12 6.14 3.83
CA ILE A 92 -0.36 5.01 3.05
C ILE A 92 -1.73 4.50 3.58
N ASN A 93 -2.07 4.72 4.87
CA ASN A 93 -3.27 4.27 5.60
C ASN A 93 -4.38 5.33 5.74
N ASN A 94 -4.09 6.57 6.15
CA ASN A 94 -5.10 7.58 6.55
C ASN A 94 -5.95 8.12 5.39
N ASN A 95 -5.82 7.54 4.22
CA ASN A 95 -6.51 7.93 3.01
C ASN A 95 -7.77 7.09 2.81
N ASN A 96 -8.69 7.21 3.80
CA ASN A 96 -10.11 6.85 3.79
C ASN A 96 -10.49 5.73 2.78
N ASN A 97 -10.19 4.49 3.15
CA ASN A 97 -10.47 3.29 2.34
C ASN A 97 -9.58 3.15 1.09
N ASN A 98 -8.26 3.40 1.17
CA ASN A 98 -7.34 2.85 0.18
C ASN A 98 -7.57 1.33 0.13
N PRO A 99 -8.16 0.77 -0.95
CA PRO A 99 -8.56 -0.63 -0.99
C PRO A 99 -7.36 -1.56 -0.93
N SER A 100 -6.17 -1.03 -1.21
CA SER A 100 -4.91 -1.75 -1.20
C SER A 100 -4.15 -1.60 0.13
N TRP A 101 -4.59 -0.77 1.07
CA TRP A 101 -3.85 -0.49 2.32
C TRP A 101 -3.47 -1.78 3.06
N GLN A 102 -4.45 -2.65 3.32
CA GLN A 102 -4.20 -3.88 4.06
C GLN A 102 -3.20 -4.78 3.32
N ALA A 103 -3.35 -4.89 1.99
CA ALA A 103 -2.44 -5.67 1.16
C ALA A 103 -1.02 -5.08 1.11
N MET A 104 -0.89 -3.75 1.15
CA MET A 104 0.39 -3.05 1.24
C MET A 104 1.04 -3.25 2.60
N ASN A 105 0.31 -3.00 3.68
CA ASN A 105 0.82 -3.07 5.05
C ASN A 105 1.31 -4.47 5.40
N GLU A 106 0.44 -5.48 5.23
CA GLU A 106 0.80 -6.87 5.55
C GLU A 106 1.79 -7.43 4.52
N GLY A 107 1.62 -7.11 3.23
CA GLY A 107 2.54 -7.56 2.19
C GLY A 107 3.97 -7.08 2.41
N MET A 108 4.17 -5.80 2.72
CA MET A 108 5.49 -5.23 3.01
C MET A 108 6.06 -5.76 4.31
N THR A 109 5.23 -5.89 5.36
CA THR A 109 5.67 -6.43 6.65
C THR A 109 6.13 -7.88 6.52
N THR A 110 5.36 -8.74 5.85
CA THR A 110 5.76 -10.12 5.59
C THR A 110 7.03 -10.17 4.75
N HIS A 111 7.09 -9.42 3.64
CA HIS A 111 8.26 -9.39 2.77
C HIS A 111 9.54 -8.96 3.50
N LEU A 112 9.45 -7.95 4.37
CA LEU A 112 10.57 -7.50 5.20
C LEU A 112 10.91 -8.52 6.31
N THR A 113 9.91 -9.19 6.88
CA THR A 113 10.15 -10.24 7.90
C THR A 113 10.88 -11.44 7.29
N GLU A 114 10.54 -11.83 6.06
CA GLU A 114 11.17 -12.97 5.38
C GLU A 114 12.65 -12.76 5.04
N LYS A 115 13.13 -11.52 5.07
CA LYS A 115 14.54 -11.18 4.87
C LYS A 115 15.36 -11.30 6.16
N ILE A 116 14.69 -11.36 7.32
CA ILE A 116 15.33 -11.58 8.61
C ILE A 116 15.70 -13.07 8.71
N PRO A 117 16.95 -13.42 9.11
CA PRO A 117 17.33 -14.81 9.32
C PRO A 117 16.39 -15.51 10.31
N SER A 118 15.73 -16.59 9.86
CA SER A 118 14.79 -17.36 10.69
C SER A 118 15.48 -17.98 11.90
N THR A 119 14.76 -18.03 13.00
CA THR A 119 15.18 -18.68 14.25
C THR A 119 14.93 -20.20 14.24
N GLY A 120 14.19 -20.71 13.25
CA GLY A 120 13.91 -22.13 13.08
C GLY A 120 15.03 -22.87 12.34
N LYS A 121 15.53 -23.96 12.93
CA LYS A 121 16.53 -24.86 12.30
C LYS A 121 15.96 -25.79 11.21
N PHE A 122 14.65 -25.84 11.04
CA PHE A 122 13.97 -26.82 10.18
C PHE A 122 13.02 -26.14 9.19
N TRP A 123 13.34 -26.36 7.92
CA TRP A 123 12.52 -26.25 6.71
C TRP A 123 11.54 -25.06 6.56
N HIS A 124 11.76 -24.30 5.49
CA HIS A 124 10.96 -23.18 4.96
C HIS A 124 9.51 -23.54 4.54
N PHE A 125 8.73 -24.21 5.38
CA PHE A 125 7.37 -24.64 5.04
C PHE A 125 6.27 -23.67 5.51
N GLY A 126 6.54 -22.83 6.52
CA GLY A 126 5.57 -21.87 7.03
C GLY A 126 5.63 -20.54 6.28
N LYS A 127 5.06 -20.47 5.07
CA LYS A 127 4.70 -19.17 4.50
C LYS A 127 3.55 -18.60 5.32
N ASP A 128 3.68 -17.36 5.78
CA ASP A 128 2.60 -16.65 6.46
C ASP A 128 1.32 -16.64 5.60
N ALA A 129 0.16 -16.57 6.22
CA ALA A 129 -1.17 -16.60 5.59
C ALA A 129 -1.27 -15.61 4.42
N TYR A 130 -0.52 -14.50 4.48
CA TYR A 130 -0.50 -13.47 3.44
C TYR A 130 0.03 -13.93 2.07
N HIS A 131 0.73 -15.07 1.98
CA HIS A 131 1.06 -15.68 0.69
C HIS A 131 -0.15 -16.28 -0.05
N GLY A 132 -1.19 -16.63 0.72
CA GLY A 132 -2.46 -17.12 0.23
C GLY A 132 -3.35 -16.01 -0.32
N PHE A 133 -3.25 -14.79 0.20
CA PHE A 133 -4.02 -13.65 -0.32
C PHE A 133 -3.41 -13.13 -1.61
N LYS A 134 -4.25 -12.99 -2.64
CA LYS A 134 -3.84 -12.58 -3.98
C LYS A 134 -4.47 -11.24 -4.34
N LEU A 135 -3.70 -10.42 -5.04
CA LEU A 135 -4.22 -9.28 -5.79
C LEU A 135 -4.97 -9.79 -7.05
N PRO A 136 -5.82 -8.96 -7.69
CA PRO A 136 -6.42 -9.28 -8.98
C PRO A 136 -5.42 -9.65 -10.08
N SER A 137 -4.17 -9.17 -9.98
CA SER A 137 -3.06 -9.54 -10.87
C SER A 137 -2.55 -10.98 -10.66
N GLY A 138 -3.05 -11.70 -9.64
CA GLY A 138 -2.59 -13.03 -9.24
C GLY A 138 -1.36 -13.06 -8.33
N ARG A 139 -0.70 -11.91 -8.12
CA ARG A 139 0.43 -11.77 -7.19
C ARG A 139 -0.04 -11.94 -5.74
N SER A 140 0.73 -12.64 -4.89
CA SER A 140 0.49 -12.56 -3.45
C SER A 140 0.85 -11.20 -2.89
N TRP A 141 0.37 -10.86 -1.70
CA TRP A 141 0.71 -9.59 -1.06
C TRP A 141 2.23 -9.41 -0.84
N PRO A 142 2.99 -10.42 -0.37
CA PRO A 142 4.45 -10.29 -0.28
C PRO A 142 5.14 -10.21 -1.65
N GLN A 143 4.62 -10.89 -2.68
CA GLN A 143 5.14 -10.77 -4.04
C GLN A 143 4.94 -9.35 -4.61
N ALA A 144 3.81 -8.71 -4.31
CA ALA A 144 3.56 -7.32 -4.67
C ALA A 144 4.54 -6.38 -3.96
N ALA A 145 4.77 -6.57 -2.66
CA ALA A 145 5.78 -5.81 -1.93
C ALA A 145 7.19 -5.99 -2.50
N GLN A 146 7.55 -7.22 -2.88
CA GLN A 146 8.81 -7.50 -3.57
C GLN A 146 8.91 -6.75 -4.91
N ASP A 147 7.83 -6.67 -5.69
CA ASP A 147 7.83 -5.91 -6.94
C ASP A 147 7.99 -4.39 -6.71
N VAL A 148 7.45 -3.86 -5.61
CA VAL A 148 7.72 -2.47 -5.18
C VAL A 148 9.20 -2.30 -4.81
N GLU A 149 9.79 -3.21 -4.02
CA GLU A 149 11.22 -3.16 -3.70
C GLU A 149 12.07 -3.17 -4.96
N LYS A 150 11.76 -4.04 -5.93
CA LYS A 150 12.51 -4.11 -7.22
C LYS A 150 12.47 -2.78 -7.99
N LYS A 151 11.40 -2.00 -7.88
CA LYS A 151 11.26 -0.70 -8.54
C LYS A 151 12.03 0.41 -7.84
N VAL A 152 12.04 0.42 -6.50
CA VAL A 152 12.60 1.54 -5.72
C VAL A 152 13.99 1.28 -5.13
N GLY A 153 14.40 0.02 -5.08
CA GLY A 153 15.57 -0.45 -4.35
C GLY A 153 15.29 -0.64 -2.86
N GLU A 154 16.01 -1.59 -2.26
CA GLU A 154 15.91 -1.95 -0.84
C GLU A 154 16.13 -0.74 0.08
N ASP A 155 17.20 0.03 -0.13
CA ASP A 155 17.51 1.19 0.71
C ASP A 155 16.37 2.21 0.75
N THR A 156 15.77 2.50 -0.41
CA THR A 156 14.60 3.38 -0.51
C THR A 156 13.41 2.79 0.23
N LEU A 157 13.13 1.49 0.08
CA LEU A 157 12.02 0.86 0.78
C LEU A 157 12.22 0.95 2.31
N LEU A 158 13.41 0.64 2.81
CA LEU A 158 13.71 0.66 4.24
C LEU A 158 13.67 2.07 4.84
N ARG A 159 14.19 3.08 4.13
CA ARG A 159 14.06 4.50 4.52
C ARG A 159 12.62 4.98 4.55
N ALA A 160 11.81 4.57 3.58
CA ALA A 160 10.40 4.88 3.58
C ALA A 160 9.71 4.23 4.79
N PHE A 161 9.90 2.92 4.96
CA PHE A 161 9.15 2.10 5.91
C PHE A 161 9.54 2.35 7.37
N PHE A 162 10.84 2.45 7.68
CA PHE A 162 11.34 2.57 9.06
C PHE A 162 11.75 3.99 9.46
N SER A 163 12.28 4.79 8.52
CA SER A 163 12.79 6.13 8.84
C SER A 163 11.77 7.25 8.64
N GLY A 164 10.68 7.00 7.91
CA GLY A 164 9.72 8.04 7.56
C GLY A 164 10.25 9.07 6.55
N ASP A 165 11.28 8.71 5.79
CA ASP A 165 11.93 9.59 4.83
C ASP A 165 10.94 10.04 3.73
N ASP A 166 10.73 11.36 3.61
CA ASP A 166 9.70 11.92 2.73
C ASP A 166 9.92 11.55 1.26
N ASP A 167 11.15 11.66 0.76
CA ASP A 167 11.47 11.35 -0.64
C ASP A 167 11.33 9.85 -0.93
N ALA A 168 11.72 9.02 0.03
CA ALA A 168 11.58 7.57 -0.07
C ALA A 168 10.10 7.15 -0.05
N ILE A 169 9.27 7.74 0.83
CA ILE A 169 7.82 7.51 0.86
C ILE A 169 7.20 7.85 -0.49
N ARG A 170 7.58 8.99 -1.09
CA ARG A 170 7.07 9.39 -2.41
C ARG A 170 7.42 8.37 -3.48
N LYS A 171 8.67 7.90 -3.55
CA LYS A 171 9.12 6.87 -4.51
C LYS A 171 8.38 5.55 -4.32
N VAL A 172 8.24 5.09 -3.08
CA VAL A 172 7.49 3.86 -2.75
C VAL A 172 6.03 4.02 -3.14
N SER A 173 5.41 5.18 -2.91
CA SER A 173 4.03 5.43 -3.29
C SER A 173 3.82 5.43 -4.81
N THR A 174 4.72 6.05 -5.57
CA THR A 174 4.71 6.00 -7.04
C THR A 174 4.85 4.57 -7.57
N ALA A 175 5.75 3.78 -6.99
CA ALA A 175 5.92 2.38 -7.38
C ALA A 175 4.69 1.53 -7.01
N ALA A 176 4.12 1.75 -5.83
CA ALA A 176 2.93 1.05 -5.37
C ALA A 176 1.71 1.30 -6.28
N ALA A 177 1.55 2.51 -6.81
CA ALA A 177 0.48 2.87 -7.76
C ALA A 177 0.47 2.04 -9.06
N GLN A 178 1.60 1.40 -9.38
CA GLN A 178 1.74 0.53 -10.56
C GLN A 178 1.58 -0.96 -10.23
N VAL A 179 1.78 -1.34 -8.97
CA VAL A 179 1.81 -2.74 -8.54
C VAL A 179 0.49 -3.16 -7.91
N TYR A 180 -0.09 -2.29 -7.08
CA TYR A 180 -1.33 -2.56 -6.38
C TYR A 180 -2.55 -2.20 -7.25
N PRO A 181 -3.74 -2.75 -6.93
CA PRO A 181 -4.97 -2.49 -7.68
C PRO A 181 -5.22 -1.01 -7.93
N GLN A 182 -5.34 -0.67 -9.21
CA GLN A 182 -5.74 0.65 -9.69
C GLN A 182 -7.26 0.75 -9.63
N ALA A 183 -7.78 1.15 -8.48
CA ALA A 183 -9.20 1.19 -8.18
C ALA A 183 -9.71 2.62 -8.03
N ALA A 184 -11.02 2.80 -8.23
CA ALA A 184 -11.66 4.09 -8.00
C ALA A 184 -11.59 4.51 -6.53
N SER A 185 -11.33 5.79 -6.29
CA SER A 185 -11.27 6.36 -4.94
C SER A 185 -11.94 7.74 -4.89
N GLN A 186 -12.77 7.95 -3.87
CA GLN A 186 -13.38 9.25 -3.58
C GLN A 186 -12.33 10.33 -3.28
N GLN A 187 -11.17 9.93 -2.75
CA GLN A 187 -10.05 10.85 -2.56
C GLN A 187 -9.53 11.34 -3.90
N THR A 188 -9.29 10.45 -4.86
CA THR A 188 -8.79 10.82 -6.19
C THR A 188 -9.77 11.77 -6.86
N GLU A 189 -11.08 11.49 -6.81
CA GLU A 189 -12.11 12.41 -7.30
C GLU A 189 -12.03 13.79 -6.62
N SER A 190 -11.84 13.82 -5.29
CA SER A 190 -11.71 15.07 -4.53
C SER A 190 -10.44 15.85 -4.89
N GLN A 191 -9.33 15.15 -5.15
CA GLN A 191 -8.08 15.80 -5.58
C GLN A 191 -8.15 16.30 -7.01
N ILE A 192 -8.83 15.57 -7.91
CA ILE A 192 -9.11 16.05 -9.28
C ILE A 192 -9.94 17.32 -9.22
N TRP A 193 -10.99 17.34 -8.40
CA TRP A 193 -11.82 18.53 -8.22
C TRP A 193 -10.98 19.73 -7.75
N LEU A 194 -10.18 19.56 -6.69
CA LEU A 194 -9.29 20.60 -6.17
C LEU A 194 -8.25 21.07 -7.21
N ALA A 195 -7.58 20.15 -7.90
CA ALA A 195 -6.57 20.46 -8.90
C ALA A 195 -7.18 21.15 -10.15
N GLY A 196 -8.44 20.84 -10.44
CA GLY A 196 -9.21 21.36 -11.56
C GLY A 196 -9.85 22.73 -11.32
N GLN A 197 -9.94 23.21 -10.07
CA GLN A 197 -10.55 24.51 -9.74
C GLN A 197 -9.91 25.70 -10.47
N LEU A 198 -8.63 25.59 -10.83
CA LEU A 198 -7.91 26.64 -11.55
C LEU A 198 -8.17 26.57 -13.07
N ARG A 199 -8.11 25.35 -13.63
CA ARG A 199 -8.33 25.02 -15.06
C ARG A 199 -8.27 23.50 -15.22
N GLY A 200 -8.92 22.96 -16.25
CA GLY A 200 -8.65 21.58 -16.70
C GLY A 200 -9.37 20.48 -15.90
N ALA A 201 -10.35 20.82 -15.06
CA ALA A 201 -11.16 19.85 -14.30
C ALA A 201 -11.75 18.75 -15.21
N GLN A 202 -12.35 19.14 -16.34
CA GLN A 202 -12.88 18.18 -17.32
C GLN A 202 -11.82 17.25 -17.86
N HIS A 203 -10.66 17.76 -18.29
CA HIS A 203 -9.59 16.95 -18.85
C HIS A 203 -9.08 15.92 -17.83
N LEU A 204 -8.87 16.34 -16.58
CA LEU A 204 -8.44 15.44 -15.50
C LEU A 204 -9.51 14.39 -15.17
N ALA A 205 -10.79 14.78 -15.12
CA ALA A 205 -11.88 13.87 -14.80
C ALA A 205 -12.17 12.87 -15.93
N GLU A 206 -12.09 13.28 -17.20
CA GLU A 206 -12.17 12.38 -18.35
C GLU A 206 -10.97 11.43 -18.36
N CYS A 207 -9.76 11.95 -18.14
CA CYS A 207 -8.55 11.15 -18.07
C CYS A 207 -8.60 10.11 -16.94
N TYR A 208 -9.13 10.47 -15.77
CA TYR A 208 -9.35 9.54 -14.67
C TYR A 208 -10.34 8.43 -15.01
N ALA A 209 -11.47 8.75 -15.65
CA ALA A 209 -12.39 7.74 -16.18
C ALA A 209 -11.67 6.78 -17.15
N GLY A 210 -10.82 7.33 -18.02
CA GLY A 210 -9.98 6.53 -18.91
C GLY A 210 -8.97 5.66 -18.18
N ALA A 211 -8.32 6.18 -17.13
CA ALA A 211 -7.37 5.43 -16.30
C ALA A 211 -8.03 4.20 -15.65
N LEU A 212 -9.25 4.35 -15.14
CA LEU A 212 -10.04 3.24 -14.60
C LEU A 212 -10.36 2.20 -15.68
N LEU A 213 -10.78 2.63 -16.87
CA LEU A 213 -11.08 1.74 -18.00
C LEU A 213 -9.83 1.02 -18.53
N VAL A 214 -8.67 1.67 -18.47
CA VAL A 214 -7.36 1.06 -18.78
C VAL A 214 -7.00 -0.01 -17.76
N ALA A 215 -7.26 0.25 -16.47
CA ALA A 215 -7.09 -0.72 -15.39
C ALA A 215 -8.12 -1.85 -15.38
N GLY A 216 -9.05 -1.88 -16.33
CA GLY A 216 -10.12 -2.87 -16.41
C GLY A 216 -11.20 -2.71 -15.33
N GLN A 217 -11.27 -1.55 -14.68
CA GLN A 217 -12.33 -1.21 -13.74
C GLN A 217 -13.58 -0.72 -14.47
N SER A 218 -14.74 -0.98 -13.87
CA SER A 218 -15.97 -0.28 -14.23
C SER A 218 -15.85 1.20 -13.83
N LEU A 219 -16.56 2.06 -14.56
CA LEU A 219 -16.70 3.45 -14.15
C LEU A 219 -17.47 3.53 -12.82
N PRO A 220 -17.17 4.50 -11.95
CA PRO A 220 -17.84 4.62 -10.66
C PRO A 220 -19.34 4.93 -10.83
N GLU A 221 -20.20 4.33 -10.02
CA GLU A 221 -21.63 4.71 -9.95
C GLU A 221 -21.83 6.01 -9.13
N SER A 222 -20.92 6.98 -9.28
CA SER A 222 -20.92 8.26 -8.56
C SER A 222 -21.26 9.43 -9.48
N TRP A 223 -21.69 10.53 -8.89
CA TRP A 223 -21.85 11.79 -9.62
C TRP A 223 -20.49 12.38 -9.95
N THR A 224 -20.37 13.02 -11.09
CA THR A 224 -19.10 13.61 -11.57
C THR A 224 -18.71 14.89 -10.82
N ARG A 225 -19.53 15.32 -9.85
CA ARG A 225 -19.35 16.54 -9.05
C ARG A 225 -19.14 17.80 -9.91
N ASN A 226 -19.85 17.87 -11.04
CA ASN A 226 -19.73 18.93 -12.05
C ASN A 226 -18.33 19.05 -12.68
N MET A 227 -17.48 18.03 -12.55
CA MET A 227 -16.19 18.00 -13.24
C MET A 227 -16.35 17.62 -14.71
N LEU A 228 -17.41 16.90 -15.07
CA LEU A 228 -17.74 16.49 -16.44
C LEU A 228 -19.07 17.11 -16.88
N PRO A 229 -19.30 17.30 -18.20
CA PRO A 229 -20.58 17.75 -18.75
C PRO A 229 -21.63 16.62 -18.79
N VAL A 230 -21.59 15.71 -17.81
CA VAL A 230 -22.60 14.67 -17.54
C VAL A 230 -22.79 14.57 -16.04
N PHE A 231 -24.00 14.26 -15.58
CA PHE A 231 -24.30 14.28 -14.15
C PHE A 231 -23.62 13.10 -13.41
N SER A 232 -23.61 11.93 -14.05
CA SER A 232 -22.98 10.72 -13.54
C SER A 232 -22.06 10.05 -14.57
N TYR A 233 -21.09 9.25 -14.11
CA TYR A 233 -20.25 8.47 -15.02
C TYR A 233 -21.05 7.43 -15.84
N ASN A 234 -22.23 7.02 -15.36
CA ASN A 234 -23.11 6.07 -16.04
C ASN A 234 -23.74 6.64 -17.33
N GLU A 235 -23.73 7.96 -17.50
CA GLU A 235 -24.16 8.63 -18.73
C GLU A 235 -23.10 8.58 -19.83
N ILE A 236 -21.87 8.14 -19.53
CA ILE A 236 -20.81 7.97 -20.53
C ILE A 236 -21.13 6.73 -21.37
N THR A 237 -21.46 6.95 -22.64
CA THR A 237 -21.78 5.88 -23.58
C THR A 237 -20.56 5.00 -23.87
N HIS A 238 -20.77 3.75 -24.33
CA HIS A 238 -19.68 2.85 -24.72
C HIS A 238 -18.72 3.44 -25.76
N HIS A 239 -19.24 4.23 -26.70
CA HIS A 239 -18.42 4.92 -27.70
C HIS A 239 -17.51 5.98 -27.05
N GLN A 240 -18.06 6.83 -26.19
CA GLN A 240 -17.29 7.84 -25.44
C GLN A 240 -16.27 7.19 -24.51
N ALA A 241 -16.66 6.15 -23.78
CA ALA A 241 -15.76 5.40 -22.90
C ALA A 241 -14.56 4.82 -23.67
N SER A 242 -14.78 4.32 -24.89
CA SER A 242 -13.71 3.80 -25.75
C SER A 242 -12.73 4.89 -26.18
N GLN A 243 -13.25 6.07 -26.56
CA GLN A 243 -12.41 7.23 -26.92
C GLN A 243 -11.63 7.78 -25.73
N ILE A 244 -12.27 7.91 -24.56
CA ILE A 244 -11.64 8.32 -23.31
C ILE A 244 -10.53 7.34 -22.92
N LYS A 245 -10.80 6.03 -22.97
CA LYS A 245 -9.80 4.98 -22.70
C LYS A 245 -8.59 5.09 -23.62
N GLN A 246 -8.80 5.30 -24.91
CA GLN A 246 -7.72 5.44 -25.88
C GLN A 246 -6.82 6.65 -25.59
N GLN A 247 -7.41 7.83 -25.34
CA GLN A 247 -6.63 9.02 -24.99
C GLN A 247 -5.89 8.84 -23.65
N ALA A 248 -6.48 8.12 -22.69
CA ALA A 248 -5.82 7.81 -21.43
C ALA A 248 -4.60 6.89 -21.62
N LEU A 249 -4.67 5.89 -22.53
CA LEU A 249 -3.50 5.08 -22.90
C LEU A 249 -2.37 5.94 -23.49
N GLU A 250 -2.72 6.89 -24.37
CA GLU A 250 -1.74 7.79 -24.98
C GLU A 250 -1.09 8.72 -23.94
N SER A 251 -1.87 9.26 -23.00
CA SER A 251 -1.32 10.06 -21.90
C SER A 251 -0.47 9.21 -20.96
N LYS A 252 -0.89 7.99 -20.64
CA LYS A 252 -0.09 7.04 -19.86
C LYS A 252 1.24 6.71 -20.55
N GLN A 253 1.26 6.57 -21.87
CA GLN A 253 2.49 6.35 -22.63
C GLN A 253 3.46 7.55 -22.56
N ARG A 254 2.94 8.78 -22.56
CA ARG A 254 3.77 10.00 -22.45
C ARG A 254 4.27 10.25 -21.03
N MET A 255 3.41 10.08 -20.05
CA MET A 255 3.65 10.48 -18.65
C MET A 255 4.23 9.36 -17.79
N GLY A 256 4.14 8.10 -18.24
CA GLY A 256 4.66 6.93 -17.52
C GLY A 256 4.14 6.87 -16.09
N ASP A 257 5.05 6.69 -15.14
CA ASP A 257 4.78 6.56 -13.72
C ASP A 257 3.99 7.74 -13.12
N VAL A 258 4.11 8.94 -13.71
CA VAL A 258 3.37 10.13 -13.27
C VAL A 258 1.87 9.94 -13.49
N PHE A 259 1.47 9.27 -14.57
CA PHE A 259 0.06 8.97 -14.84
C PHE A 259 -0.55 8.10 -13.74
N ASP A 260 0.11 6.99 -13.41
CA ASP A 260 -0.38 6.07 -12.38
C ASP A 260 -0.34 6.74 -10.99
N ALA A 261 0.70 7.51 -10.70
CA ALA A 261 0.81 8.24 -9.43
C ALA A 261 -0.27 9.34 -9.27
N ALA A 262 -0.69 9.99 -10.36
CA ALA A 262 -1.73 11.03 -10.30
C ALA A 262 -3.08 10.47 -9.83
N PHE A 263 -3.41 9.24 -10.23
CA PHE A 263 -4.73 8.66 -9.95
C PHE A 263 -4.74 7.62 -8.83
N PHE A 264 -3.63 6.91 -8.62
CA PHE A 264 -3.58 5.72 -7.77
C PHE A 264 -2.51 5.75 -6.67
N ALA A 265 -1.70 6.82 -6.58
CA ALA A 265 -0.76 6.94 -5.45
C ALA A 265 -1.53 7.08 -4.13
N ALA A 266 -1.15 6.24 -3.15
CA ALA A 266 -1.67 6.35 -1.81
C ALA A 266 -1.20 7.64 -1.11
N ASP A 267 -0.01 8.15 -1.40
CA ASP A 267 0.50 9.38 -0.76
C ASP A 267 -0.09 10.63 -1.42
N LEU A 268 -0.79 11.45 -0.63
CA LEU A 268 -1.46 12.66 -1.11
C LEU A 268 -0.48 13.69 -1.70
N LYS A 269 0.74 13.81 -1.15
CA LYS A 269 1.74 14.77 -1.64
C LYS A 269 2.24 14.37 -3.03
N THR A 270 2.52 13.08 -3.21
CA THR A 270 2.85 12.47 -4.50
C THR A 270 1.71 12.64 -5.49
N GLN A 271 0.49 12.28 -5.08
CA GLN A 271 -0.70 12.38 -5.92
C GLN A 271 -0.93 13.81 -6.43
N LYS A 272 -0.90 14.82 -5.55
CA LYS A 272 -1.07 16.23 -5.92
C LYS A 272 0.01 16.72 -6.89
N THR A 273 1.27 16.32 -6.65
CA THR A 273 2.38 16.69 -7.55
C THR A 273 2.15 16.09 -8.93
N ALA A 274 1.82 14.80 -8.98
CA ALA A 274 1.59 14.08 -10.22
C ALA A 274 0.35 14.58 -10.98
N LEU A 275 -0.75 14.91 -10.29
CA LEU A 275 -1.93 15.54 -10.87
C LEU A 275 -1.60 16.89 -11.50
N GLY A 276 -0.76 17.70 -10.85
CA GLY A 276 -0.31 18.97 -11.41
C GLY A 276 0.45 18.79 -12.72
N MET A 277 1.41 17.85 -12.75
CA MET A 277 2.17 17.52 -13.96
C MET A 277 1.29 16.95 -15.07
N LEU A 278 0.41 16.02 -14.73
CA LEU A 278 -0.52 15.39 -15.67
C LEU A 278 -1.49 16.42 -16.26
N ARG A 279 -2.00 17.36 -15.45
CA ARG A 279 -2.89 18.42 -15.93
C ARG A 279 -2.25 19.22 -17.07
N GLU A 280 -0.97 19.59 -16.95
CA GLU A 280 -0.29 20.35 -18.00
C GLU A 280 -0.14 19.52 -19.29
N ASP A 281 0.16 18.21 -19.21
CA ASP A 281 0.14 17.31 -20.39
C ASP A 281 -1.24 17.28 -21.05
N LEU A 282 -2.29 17.10 -20.24
CA LEU A 282 -3.66 17.01 -20.74
C LEU A 282 -4.12 18.31 -21.39
N LEU A 283 -3.75 19.48 -20.86
CA LEU A 283 -4.09 20.77 -21.47
C LEU A 283 -3.47 20.96 -22.87
N MET A 284 -2.37 20.28 -23.17
CA MET A 284 -1.72 20.34 -24.48
C MET A 284 -2.23 19.29 -25.46
N HIS A 285 -2.60 18.11 -24.98
CA HIS A 285 -2.80 16.93 -25.83
C HIS A 285 -4.21 16.33 -25.79
N TRP A 286 -4.98 16.58 -24.73
CA TRP A 286 -6.29 15.97 -24.56
C TRP A 286 -7.37 16.70 -25.33
N LYS A 287 -8.19 15.94 -26.06
CA LYS A 287 -9.36 16.46 -26.78
C LYS A 287 -10.61 16.06 -25.99
N PRO A 288 -11.39 17.03 -25.48
CA PRO A 288 -12.62 16.73 -24.76
C PRO A 288 -13.51 15.77 -25.55
N VAL A 289 -13.92 14.67 -24.89
CA VAL A 289 -14.80 13.67 -25.49
C VAL A 289 -16.25 13.93 -25.11
N LEU A 290 -16.48 14.47 -23.91
CA LEU A 290 -17.82 14.78 -23.42
C LEU A 290 -18.15 16.24 -23.75
N SER A 291 -19.38 16.50 -24.15
CA SER A 291 -19.89 17.82 -24.57
C SER A 291 -21.33 18.02 -24.15
#